data_AF-A0A181Z7F7-F1
#
_entry.id   AF-A0A181Z7F7-F1
#
_cell.length_a   1.000
_cell.length_b   1.000
_cell.length_c   1.000
_cell.angle_alpha   90.00
_cell.angle_beta   90.00
_cell.angle_gamma   90.00
#
_symmetry.space_group_name_H-M   'P 1'
#
loop_
_entity.id
_entity.type
_entity.pdbx_description
1 polymer ?
#
loop_
_entity_poly.entity_id
_entity_poly.type
_entity_poly.pdbx_seq_one_letter_code
_entity_poly.pdbx_strand_id
1 'polypeptide(L)' 'MIDVMVIAVAAMLLGAGLALMVWSTSVAEGTALWNRTMSAGSALSIASAMVGAVGTIFIRRNRTRR' A
#
# COMPACT_ATOMS: atom_id res chain seq x y z
N MET A 1 -0.81 -12.35 16.39
CA MET A 1 0.13 -12.60 15.27
C MET A 1 -0.42 -12.07 13.95
N ILE A 2 -1.68 -12.36 13.59
CA ILE A 2 -2.32 -11.87 12.35
C ILE A 2 -2.32 -10.33 12.27
N ASP A 3 -2.62 -9.63 13.36
CA ASP A 3 -2.69 -8.16 13.37
C ASP A 3 -1.36 -7.49 13.01
N VAL A 4 -0.26 -8.01 13.58
CA VAL A 4 1.09 -7.50 13.31
C VAL A 4 1.49 -7.76 11.85
N MET A 5 1.11 -8.92 11.30
CA MET A 5 1.36 -9.25 9.89
C MET A 5 0.60 -8.32 8.95
N VAL A 6 -0.68 -8.05 9.21
CA VAL A 6 -1.47 -7.12 8.39
C VAL A 6 -0.87 -5.72 8.42
N ILE A 7 -0.52 -5.22 9.61
CA ILE A 7 0.08 -3.89 9.74
C ILE A 7 1.42 -3.83 8.99
N ALA A 8 2.26 -4.85 9.15
CA ALA A 8 3.55 -4.91 8.46
C ALA A 8 3.39 -4.94 6.93
N VAL A 9 2.47 -5.76 6.40
CA VAL A 9 2.20 -5.83 4.95
C VAL A 9 1.66 -4.51 4.43
N ALA A 10 0.69 -3.90 5.13
CA ALA A 10 0.15 -2.60 4.74
C ALA A 10 1.25 -1.52 4.73
N ALA A 11 2.10 -1.48 5.77
CA ALA A 11 3.21 -0.54 5.84
C ALA A 11 4.24 -0.74 4.72
N MET A 12 4.60 -1.99 4.41
CA MET A 12 5.53 -2.30 3.32
C MET A 12 4.98 -1.88 1.96
N LEU A 13 3.70 -2.15 1.68
CA LEU A 13 3.05 -1.74 0.43
C LEU A 13 3.00 -0.21 0.30
N LEU A 14 2.67 0.49 1.38
CA LEU A 14 2.62 1.95 1.39
C LEU A 14 4.01 2.56 1.19
N GLY A 15 5.01 2.04 1.90
CA GLY A 15 6.39 2.48 1.78
C GLY A 15 6.94 2.27 0.36
N ALA A 16 6.72 1.10 -0.22
CA ALA A 16 7.12 0.81 -1.61
C ALA A 16 6.41 1.72 -2.62
N GLY A 17 5.10 1.95 -2.43
CA GLY A 17 4.31 2.84 -3.27
C GLY A 17 4.82 4.27 -3.27
N LEU A 18 5.05 4.82 -2.07
CA LEU A 18 5.59 6.17 -1.90
C LEU A 18 7.02 6.28 -2.44
N ALA A 19 7.88 5.29 -2.20
CA ALA A 19 9.24 5.30 -2.72
C ALA A 19 9.26 5.36 -4.26
N LEU A 20 8.40 4.60 -4.93
CA LEU A 20 8.26 4.64 -6.39
C LEU A 20 7.75 5.99 -6.90
N MET A 21 6.76 6.59 -6.23
CA MET A 21 6.27 7.93 -6.60
C MET A 21 7.35 9.00 -6.43
N VAL A 22 8.06 8.98 -5.29
CA VAL A 22 9.16 9.92 -5.03
C VAL A 22 10.27 9.74 -6.06
N TRP A 23 10.67 8.50 -6.35
CA TRP A 23 11.65 8.23 -7.39
C TRP A 23 11.18 8.73 -8.78
N SER A 24 9.88 8.63 -9.08
CA SER A 24 9.32 9.13 -10.34
C SER A 24 9.58 10.61 -10.55
N THR A 25 9.69 11.41 -9.49
CA THR A 25 10.02 12.85 -9.60
C THR A 25 11.41 13.14 -10.18
N SER A 26 12.31 12.14 -10.17
CA SER A 26 13.63 12.25 -10.81
C SER A 26 13.60 12.04 -12.34
N VAL A 27 12.47 11.56 -12.87
CA VAL A 27 12.24 11.34 -14.29
C VAL A 27 11.38 12.48 -14.83
N ALA A 28 11.64 12.93 -16.07
CA ALA A 28 10.82 13.96 -16.70
C ALA A 28 9.33 13.55 -16.72
N GLU A 29 8.47 14.46 -16.27
CA GLU A 29 7.01 14.27 -16.24
C GLU A 29 6.47 14.00 -17.64
N GLY A 30 5.43 13.16 -17.73
CA GLY A 30 4.80 12.80 -18.99
C GLY A 30 5.54 11.75 -19.83
N THR A 31 6.76 11.34 -19.44
CA THR A 31 7.42 10.19 -20.08
C THR A 31 6.69 8.88 -19.77
N ALA A 32 6.84 7.89 -20.65
CA ALA A 32 6.25 6.56 -20.43
C ALA A 32 6.76 5.90 -19.14
N LEU A 33 8.01 6.14 -18.78
CA LEU A 33 8.61 5.65 -17.54
C LEU A 33 7.95 6.32 -16.32
N TRP A 34 7.85 7.65 -16.32
CA TRP A 34 7.19 8.42 -15.25
C TRP A 34 5.74 7.95 -15.03
N ASN A 35 4.95 7.83 -16.10
CA ASN A 35 3.56 7.39 -16.00
C ASN A 35 3.44 5.97 -15.41
N ARG A 36 4.34 5.06 -15.81
CA ARG A 36 4.35 3.69 -15.28
C ARG A 36 4.69 3.65 -13.80
N THR A 37 5.72 4.36 -13.37
CA THR A 37 6.16 4.32 -11.97
C THR A 37 5.19 5.08 -11.05
N MET A 38 4.60 6.18 -11.52
CA MET A 38 3.56 6.90 -10.80
C MET A 38 2.29 6.05 -10.63
N SER A 39 1.88 5.35 -11.71
CA SER A 39 0.75 4.41 -11.68
C SER A 39 1.01 3.21 -10.76
N ALA A 40 2.20 2.60 -10.86
CA ALA A 40 2.59 1.48 -10.00
C ALA A 40 2.65 1.89 -8.52
N GLY A 41 3.23 3.04 -8.20
CA GLY A 41 3.25 3.59 -6.85
C GLY A 41 1.85 3.85 -6.30
N SER A 42 0.94 4.35 -7.15
CA SER A 42 -0.46 4.59 -6.81
C SER A 42 -1.18 3.28 -6.50
N ALA A 43 -0.99 2.27 -7.35
CA ALA A 43 -1.58 0.96 -7.17
C ALA A 43 -1.12 0.29 -5.85
N LEU A 44 0.15 0.40 -5.50
CA LEU A 44 0.70 -0.11 -4.24
C LEU A 44 0.12 0.60 -3.01
N SER A 45 -0.09 1.92 -3.11
CA SER A 45 -0.71 2.71 -2.05
C SER A 45 -2.18 2.32 -1.84
N ILE A 46 -2.92 2.08 -2.93
CA ILE A 46 -4.29 1.57 -2.88
C ILE A 46 -4.32 0.16 -2.29
N ALA A 47 -3.41 -0.72 -2.71
CA ALA A 47 -3.28 -2.07 -2.17
C ALA A 47 -3.02 -2.05 -0.66
N SER A 48 -2.16 -1.15 -0.17
CA SER A 48 -1.96 -0.95 1.27
C SER A 48 -3.26 -0.62 2.01
N ALA A 49 -4.03 0.35 1.50
CA ALA A 49 -5.30 0.75 2.10
C ALA A 49 -6.30 -0.42 2.15
N MET A 50 -6.37 -1.22 1.07
CA MET A 50 -7.21 -2.42 1.04
C MET A 50 -6.79 -3.45 2.08
N VAL A 51 -5.49 -3.72 2.22
CA VAL A 51 -4.97 -4.65 3.24
C VAL A 51 -5.31 -4.17 4.64
N GLY A 52 -5.15 -2.87 4.92
CA GLY A 52 -5.52 -2.27 6.20
C GLY A 52 -7.03 -2.39 6.51
N ALA A 53 -7.88 -2.16 5.51
CA ALA A 53 -9.32 -2.29 5.65
C ALA A 53 -9.74 -3.75 5.94
N VAL A 54 -9.21 -4.72 5.18
CA VAL A 54 -9.49 -6.15 5.38
C VAL A 54 -9.00 -6.60 6.76
N GLY A 55 -7.81 -6.19 7.15
CA GLY A 55 -7.27 -6.49 8.48
C GLY A 55 -8.16 -5.98 9.61
N THR A 56 -8.68 -4.75 9.48
CA THR A 56 -9.59 -4.16 10.48
C THR A 56 -10.89 -4.95 10.60
N ILE A 57 -11.44 -5.45 9.47
CA ILE A 57 -12.63 -6.31 9.47
C ILE A 57 -12.36 -7.62 10.20
N PHE A 58 -11.22 -8.27 9.93
CA PHE A 58 -10.83 -9.52 10.60
C PHE A 58 -10.63 -9.35 12.11
N ILE A 59 -9.97 -8.27 12.52
CA ILE A 59 -9.78 -7.93 13.95
C ILE A 59 -11.12 -7.74 14.63
N ARG A 60 -12.02 -6.92 14.05
CA ARG A 60 -13.36 -6.70 14.59
C ARG A 60 -14.15 -8.00 14.70
N ARG A 61 -14.17 -8.81 13.64
CA ARG A 61 -14.88 -10.10 13.63
C ARG A 61 -14.38 -11.07 14.70
N ASN A 62 -13.07 -11.15 14.92
CA ASN A 62 -12.49 -11.99 15.97
C ASN A 62 -12.81 -11.48 17.37
N ARG A 63 -12.92 -10.17 17.55
CA ARG A 63 -13.30 -9.56 18.84
C ARG A 63 -14.77 -9.80 19.20
N THR A 64 -15.66 -9.85 18.21
CA THR A 64 -17.10 -10.14 18.44
C THR A 64 -17.39 -11.61 18.72
N ARG A 65 -16.46 -12.52 18.38
CA ARG A 65 -16.62 -13.97 18.58
C ARG A 65 -16.00 -14.50 19.88
N ARG A 66 -15.30 -13.65 20.64
CA ARG A 66 -14.76 -13.95 21.97
C ARG A 66 -15.61 -13.25 23.02
#